data_AF-A0A844BUU9-F1
#
_entry.id   AF-A0A844BUU9-F1
#
_cell.length_a   1.000
_cell.length_b   1.000
_cell.length_c   1.000
_cell.angle_alpha   90.00
_cell.angle_beta   90.00
_cell.angle_gamma   90.00
#
_symmetry.space_group_name_H-M   'P 1'
#
loop_
_entity.id
_entity.type
_entity.pdbx_description
1 polymer ?
#
loop_
_entity_poly.entity_id
_entity_poly.type
_entity_poly.pdbx_seq_one_letter_code
_entity_poly.pdbx_strand_id
1 'polypeptide(L)' 'MLETMRRSYESVTGLDGHPIITTGATYARFMPNIIAFGPSFPGQIGIAHNHNEYMFVDDLKRNIEIYRRTLDELLR' A
#
# COMPACT_ATOMS: atom_id res chain seq x y z
N MET A 1 7.93 1.55 12.18
CA MET A 1 7.36 1.92 10.87
C MET A 1 6.96 0.70 10.06
N LEU A 2 7.90 -0.09 9.52
CA LEU A 2 7.59 -1.24 8.66
C LEU A 2 6.60 -2.24 9.30
N GLU A 3 6.86 -2.65 10.55
CA GLU A 3 5.99 -3.60 11.27
C GLU A 3 4.56 -3.04 11.50
N THR A 4 4.45 -1.75 11.80
CA THR A 4 3.16 -1.06 11.94
C THR A 4 2.37 -1.06 10.63
N MET A 5 3.05 -0.76 9.52
CA MET A 5 2.44 -0.75 8.19
C MET A 5 1.98 -2.16 7.78
N ARG A 6 2.82 -3.18 8.05
CA ARG A 6 2.48 -4.60 7.84
C ARG A 6 1.23 -5.01 8.61
N ARG A 7 1.21 -4.77 9.93
CA ARG A 7 0.07 -5.09 10.80
C ARG A 7 -1.20 -4.36 10.40
N SER A 8 -1.09 -3.11 9.96
CA SER A 8 -2.23 -2.32 9.47
C SER A 8 -2.81 -2.92 8.19
N TYR A 9 -1.95 -3.27 7.22
CA TYR A 9 -2.37 -3.96 6.01
C TYR A 9 -3.06 -5.30 6.32
N GLU A 10 -2.43 -6.15 7.14
CA GLU A 10 -2.96 -7.49 7.48
C GLU A 10 -4.30 -7.41 8.21
N SER A 11 -4.46 -6.45 9.11
CA SER A 11 -5.71 -6.31 9.87
C SER A 11 -6.89 -5.84 9.01
N VAL A 12 -6.63 -5.02 7.98
CA VAL A 12 -7.69 -4.49 7.11
C VAL A 12 -8.01 -5.44 5.97
N THR A 13 -7.03 -6.18 5.48
CA THR A 13 -7.18 -7.03 4.29
C THR A 13 -7.38 -8.51 4.63
N GLY A 14 -6.88 -8.98 5.77
CA GLY A 14 -6.75 -10.39 6.09
C GLY A 14 -5.72 -11.15 5.24
N LEU A 15 -4.94 -10.42 4.41
CA LEU A 15 -3.93 -10.99 3.51
C LEU A 15 -2.54 -10.88 4.13
N ASP A 16 -1.61 -11.73 3.68
CA ASP A 16 -0.20 -11.67 4.07
C ASP A 16 0.43 -10.31 3.70
N GLY A 17 0.99 -9.62 4.70
CA GLY A 17 1.64 -8.33 4.56
C GLY A 17 3.15 -8.40 4.29
N HIS A 18 3.69 -9.57 3.97
CA HIS A 18 5.12 -9.71 3.65
C HIS A 18 5.57 -8.70 2.57
N PRO A 19 6.58 -7.86 2.82
CA PRO A 19 7.05 -6.89 1.85
C PRO A 19 7.62 -7.56 0.60
N ILE A 20 7.25 -7.05 -0.56
CA ILE A 20 7.81 -7.49 -1.85
C ILE A 20 8.57 -6.35 -2.52
N ILE A 21 9.45 -6.71 -3.45
CA ILE A 21 10.10 -5.74 -4.33
C ILE A 21 9.15 -5.33 -5.46
N THR A 22 9.16 -4.05 -5.81
CA THR A 22 8.43 -3.51 -6.97
C THR A 22 9.40 -3.01 -8.03
N THR A 23 8.99 -3.05 -9.30
CA THR A 23 9.76 -2.54 -10.44
C THR A 23 9.57 -1.03 -10.65
N GLY A 24 8.51 -0.45 -10.08
CA GLY A 24 8.21 0.98 -10.18
C GLY A 24 9.12 1.83 -9.30
N ALA A 25 9.58 2.96 -9.83
CA ALA A 25 10.25 3.97 -9.00
C ALA A 25 9.23 4.76 -8.19
N THR A 26 9.56 5.05 -6.93
CA THR A 26 8.75 5.88 -6.03
C THR A 26 9.63 6.89 -5.31
N TYR A 27 9.02 7.84 -4.61
CA TYR A 27 9.76 8.79 -3.77
C TYR A 27 10.59 8.12 -2.67
N ALA A 28 10.28 6.87 -2.30
CA ALA A 28 11.03 6.10 -1.31
C ALA A 28 12.52 5.93 -1.67
N ARG A 29 12.87 5.99 -2.97
CA ARG A 29 14.26 5.86 -3.42
C ARG A 29 15.15 7.03 -2.94
N PHE A 30 14.58 8.20 -2.70
CA PHE A 30 15.35 9.42 -2.47
C PHE A 30 15.70 9.68 -1.00
N MET A 31 15.15 8.91 -0.07
CA MET A 31 15.36 9.11 1.37
C MET A 31 15.59 7.77 2.07
N PRO A 32 16.53 7.69 3.03
CA PRO A 32 16.74 6.48 3.81
C PRO A 32 15.50 6.18 4.65
N ASN A 33 15.26 4.89 4.89
CA ASN A 33 14.18 4.39 5.76
C ASN A 33 12.74 4.74 5.31
N ILE A 34 12.53 5.08 4.03
CA ILE A 34 11.20 5.23 3.44
C ILE A 34 10.90 4.02 2.56
N ILE A 35 9.65 3.58 2.55
CA ILE A 35 9.17 2.46 1.74
C ILE A 35 7.96 2.87 0.90
N ALA A 36 7.77 2.23 -0.23
CA ALA A 36 6.51 2.31 -0.97
C ALA A 36 5.43 1.49 -0.24
N PHE A 37 4.18 1.99 -0.23
CA PHE A 37 3.09 1.32 0.48
C PHE A 37 1.74 1.48 -0.25
N GLY A 38 1.21 0.36 -0.75
CA GLY A 38 0.01 0.31 -1.58
C GLY A 38 0.26 0.81 -3.02
N PRO A 39 -0.79 1.15 -3.79
CA PRO A 39 -2.21 0.95 -3.47
C PRO A 39 -2.77 -0.38 -4.03
N SER A 40 -1.97 -1.14 -4.78
CA SER A 40 -2.43 -2.36 -5.44
C SER A 40 -2.40 -3.57 -4.50
N PHE A 41 -3.37 -4.46 -4.67
CA PHE A 41 -3.52 -5.69 -3.93
C PHE A 41 -3.01 -6.91 -4.72
N PRO A 42 -2.67 -8.03 -4.04
CA PRO A 42 -2.25 -9.25 -4.70
C PRO A 42 -3.22 -9.71 -5.79
N GLY A 43 -2.68 -10.08 -6.96
CA GLY A 43 -3.46 -10.54 -8.11
C GLY A 43 -4.00 -9.43 -9.02
N GLN A 44 -3.86 -8.15 -8.64
CA GLN A 44 -4.25 -7.05 -9.52
C GLN A 44 -3.24 -6.83 -10.63
N ILE A 45 -3.74 -6.46 -11.81
CA ILE A 45 -2.92 -6.13 -12.98
C ILE A 45 -2.49 -4.67 -12.85
N GLY A 46 -1.18 -4.40 -12.98
CA GLY A 46 -0.66 -3.04 -13.04
C GLY A 46 -1.08 -2.36 -14.33
N ILE A 47 -2.04 -1.43 -14.23
CA ILE A 47 -2.59 -0.68 -15.37
C ILE A 47 -2.21 0.80 -15.39
N ALA A 48 -1.35 1.23 -14.47
CA ALA A 48 -0.85 2.60 -14.42
C ALA A 48 -0.22 2.99 -15.78
N HIS A 49 -0.55 4.19 -16.27
CA HIS A 49 -0.09 4.74 -17.54
C HIS A 49 -0.55 3.99 -18.81
N ASN A 50 -1.61 3.17 -18.71
CA ASN A 50 -2.21 2.48 -19.86
C ASN A 50 -3.60 3.05 -20.19
N HIS A 51 -4.12 2.69 -21.37
CA HIS A 51 -5.50 3.02 -21.75
C HIS A 51 -6.51 2.39 -20.78
N ASN A 52 -7.57 3.12 -20.47
CA ASN A 52 -8.61 2.71 -19.52
C ASN A 52 -8.07 2.40 -18.12
N GLU A 53 -7.11 3.18 -17.62
CA GLU A 53 -6.65 3.12 -16.23
C GLU A 53 -7.80 3.38 -15.24
N TYR A 54 -7.90 2.55 -14.19
CA TYR A 54 -8.95 2.65 -13.18
C TYR A 54 -8.49 2.14 -11.81
N MET A 55 -9.32 2.39 -10.80
CA MET A 55 -9.25 1.75 -9.48
C MET A 55 -10.67 1.42 -9.05
N PHE A 56 -10.90 0.23 -8.48
CA PHE A 56 -12.21 -0.09 -7.93
C PHE A 56 -12.50 0.78 -6.70
N VAL A 57 -13.75 1.24 -6.56
CA VAL A 57 -14.16 2.09 -5.43
C VAL A 57 -13.92 1.38 -4.09
N ASP A 58 -14.11 0.06 -4.03
CA ASP A 58 -13.86 -0.71 -2.82
C ASP A 58 -12.37 -0.81 -2.48
N ASP A 59 -11.49 -0.84 -3.49
CA ASP A 59 -10.04 -0.80 -3.28
C ASP A 59 -9.59 0.58 -2.80
N LEU A 60 -10.19 1.65 -3.32
CA LEU A 60 -9.94 3.00 -2.83
C LEU A 60 -10.34 3.13 -1.36
N LYS A 61 -11.54 2.67 -0.99
CA LYS A 61 -12.02 2.66 0.40
C LYS A 61 -11.12 1.79 1.30
N ARG A 62 -10.68 0.64 0.81
CA ARG A 62 -9.79 -0.26 1.55
C ARG A 62 -8.42 0.39 1.79
N ASN A 63 -7.85 1.03 0.79
CA ASN A 63 -6.61 1.81 0.94
C ASN A 63 -6.76 2.95 1.95
N ILE A 64 -7.88 3.69 1.91
CA ILE A 64 -8.18 4.74 2.90
C ILE A 64 -8.14 4.18 4.32
N GLU A 65 -8.78 3.04 4.56
CA GLU A 65 -8.78 2.42 5.89
C GLU A 65 -7.38 1.94 6.33
N ILE A 66 -6.60 1.35 5.41
CA ILE A 66 -5.20 0.97 5.66
C ILE A 66 -4.39 2.20 6.07
N TYR A 67 -4.46 3.29 5.30
CA TYR A 67 -3.69 4.50 5.56
C TYR A 67 -4.12 5.19 6.85
N ARG A 68 -5.43 5.32 7.09
CA ARG A 68 -5.98 5.89 8.32
C ARG A 68 -5.44 5.15 9.54
N ARG A 69 -5.57 3.81 9.55
CA ARG A 69 -5.11 2.98 10.67
C ARG A 69 -3.59 3.04 10.85
N THR A 70 -2.85 3.02 9.75
CA THR A 70 -1.38 3.13 9.78
C THR A 70 -0.94 4.46 10.39
N LEU A 71 -1.53 5.58 9.97
CA LEU A 71 -1.22 6.90 10.51
C LEU A 71 -1.61 6.99 11.99
N ASP A 72 -2.79 6.51 12.37
CA ASP A 72 -3.24 6.47 13.76
C ASP A 72 -2.29 5.66 14.66
N GLU A 73 -1.73 4.55 14.14
CA GLU A 73 -0.77 3.73 14.90
C GLU A 73 0.65 4.32 14.93
N LEU A 74 1.07 5.05 13.89
CA LEU A 74 2.41 5.66 13.83
C LEU A 74 2.52 6.98 14.59
N LEU A 75 1.41 7.71 14.76
CA LEU A 75 1.36 8.99 15.45
C LEU A 75 1.12 8.86 16.97
N ARG A 76 0.98 7.63 17.47
CA ARG A 76 0.93 7.32 18.90
C ARG A 76 2.35 7.12 19.44
#